data_AF-A0A7S3FPW0-F1
#
_entry.id   AF-A0A7S3FPW0-F1
#
_cell.length_a   1.000
_cell.length_b   1.000
_cell.length_c   1.000
_cell.angle_alpha   90.00
_cell.angle_beta   90.00
_cell.angle_gamma   90.00
#
_symmetry.space_group_name_H-M   'P 1'
#
loop_
_entity.id
_entity.type
_entity.pdbx_description
1 polymer ?
#
loop_
_entity_poly.entity_id
_entity_poly.type
_entity_poly.pdbx_seq_one_letter_code
_entity_poly.pdbx_strand_id
1 'polypeptide(L)'
;WDAMVTERASYPKGRRRQSLQSELPNAAFQLEGLEKLWKDGQQVRELASLLEGLGAYGVTASFFCYDRTDGDVQTARALISRAAASPKTREIPDLVVLTEPVVRADLTSLGSSSGRTLLFHDPEDEALVEVARGVDSLELVPCSSTGEIMTSTSIFQRIAASHLQLHSEQKETSRPVFVVGHIMKQSRSFALSRQGLLHLEVCDGVCFVPVDEAAPIRQQQERFKFDVLIHKASDWIVHSTGHPKASLALPPLFESLASSALRWLDSVDATMPVLSRTEMHKLLLELARPEGGLSHRLILPVTDSFTDRTNLEARTPFIIKSNAACGVSFSHNMIIVRSADKVALNTALEKCYGDYRDLVMQDLMDHEGYEAKVYCIGRAVHIAKRTLSSKARGDEHRPVYAFDSLRAKNRSPAQEDSTISGEDMDFLHECAAQLRRKLGLRLFGFDALKVKGSGKLAIIDVNYFPSYNGIPEAREDLHQALVNNNM
;
A
#
# COMPACT_ATOMS: atom_id res chain seq x y z
N TRP A 1 47.39 -8.05 8.02
CA TRP A 1 48.44 -7.03 8.03
C TRP A 1 48.72 -6.62 6.59
N ASP A 2 48.14 -5.61 5.98
CA ASP A 2 47.06 -4.65 6.29
C ASP A 2 46.79 -3.93 4.95
N ALA A 3 45.53 -3.87 4.50
CA ALA A 3 44.62 -2.72 4.60
C ALA A 3 44.67 -1.78 3.37
N MET A 4 43.56 -1.75 2.63
CA MET A 4 43.01 -0.62 1.86
C MET A 4 41.60 -1.04 1.41
N VAL A 5 40.60 -0.96 2.30
CA VAL A 5 39.63 0.15 2.42
C VAL A 5 38.93 0.44 1.09
N THR A 6 37.81 -0.24 0.87
CA THR A 6 36.74 0.20 -0.03
C THR A 6 35.57 0.68 0.82
N GLU A 7 35.30 1.97 0.70
CA GLU A 7 34.27 2.72 1.42
C GLU A 7 32.88 2.25 0.94
N ARG A 8 32.25 1.37 1.72
CA ARG A 8 30.82 1.03 1.57
C ARG A 8 29.99 2.19 2.12
N ALA A 9 29.07 2.70 1.30
CA ALA A 9 28.04 3.63 1.71
C ALA A 9 27.30 3.11 2.96
N SER A 10 27.55 3.76 4.10
CA SER A 10 26.90 3.50 5.37
C SER A 10 25.54 4.20 5.41
N TYR A 11 24.45 3.44 5.28
CA TYR A 11 23.15 3.87 5.79
C TYR A 11 23.12 3.68 7.31
N PRO A 12 22.44 4.57 8.06
CA PRO A 12 22.52 4.60 9.51
C PRO A 12 21.99 3.29 10.13
N LYS A 13 22.91 2.55 10.75
CA LYS A 13 22.61 1.52 11.75
C LYS A 13 21.93 2.20 12.93
N GLY A 14 20.63 2.00 13.10
CA GLY A 14 19.87 2.70 14.12
C GLY A 14 18.48 2.15 14.37
N ARG A 15 18.35 0.86 14.66
CA ARG A 15 17.40 0.33 15.67
C ARG A 15 17.89 -1.05 16.07
N ARG A 16 18.40 -1.14 17.31
CA ARG A 16 18.46 -2.41 18.03
C ARG A 16 17.04 -2.96 17.99
N ARG A 17 16.82 -4.10 17.32
CA ARG A 17 15.69 -5.00 17.61
C ARG A 17 15.73 -5.18 19.13
N GLN A 18 14.85 -4.51 19.87
CA GLN A 18 14.56 -4.93 21.23
C GLN A 18 14.02 -6.34 21.08
N SER A 19 14.75 -7.27 21.68
CA SER A 19 14.52 -8.70 21.68
C SER A 19 13.15 -9.01 22.27
N LEU A 20 12.15 -9.13 21.41
CA LEU A 20 11.10 -10.11 21.57
C LEU A 20 11.46 -11.24 20.60
N GLN A 21 12.17 -12.24 21.09
CA GLN A 21 12.14 -13.56 20.46
C GLN A 21 10.72 -14.10 20.65
N SER A 22 9.80 -13.67 19.80
CA SER A 22 8.62 -14.45 19.48
C SER A 22 8.95 -15.17 18.18
N GLU A 23 9.45 -16.39 18.29
CA GLU A 23 9.63 -17.30 17.15
C GLU A 23 8.27 -17.45 16.44
N LEU A 24 8.10 -16.71 15.35
CA LEU A 24 6.90 -16.68 14.51
C LEU A 24 6.51 -18.10 14.04
N PRO A 25 5.22 -18.42 13.91
CA PRO A 25 4.79 -19.72 13.39
C PRO A 25 5.29 -19.91 11.95
N ASN A 26 5.82 -21.11 11.70
CA ASN A 26 6.28 -21.51 10.38
C ASN A 26 5.07 -21.88 9.51
N ALA A 27 5.13 -21.56 8.21
CA ALA A 27 4.22 -22.12 7.22
C ALA A 27 4.98 -23.18 6.40
N ALA A 28 4.55 -24.42 6.46
CA ALA A 28 5.08 -25.50 5.64
C ALA A 28 4.16 -25.73 4.45
N PHE A 29 4.72 -25.80 3.25
CA PHE A 29 3.98 -25.98 2.01
C PHE A 29 4.45 -27.26 1.32
N GLN A 30 3.55 -28.23 1.20
CA GLN A 30 3.71 -29.33 0.27
C GLN A 30 3.53 -28.79 -1.15
N LEU A 31 4.55 -28.95 -1.98
CA LEU A 31 4.54 -28.41 -3.34
C LEU A 31 3.47 -29.06 -4.21
N GLU A 32 3.20 -30.35 -4.03
CA GLU A 32 2.13 -31.08 -4.71
C GLU A 32 0.75 -30.46 -4.43
N GLY A 33 0.50 -30.09 -3.18
CA GLY A 33 -0.72 -29.39 -2.79
C GLY A 33 -0.84 -28.03 -3.48
N LEU A 34 0.26 -27.28 -3.57
CA LEU A 34 0.29 -25.99 -4.26
C LEU A 34 0.13 -26.12 -5.79
N GLU A 35 0.73 -27.14 -6.41
CA GLU A 35 0.59 -27.41 -7.84
C GLU A 35 -0.88 -27.67 -8.22
N LYS A 36 -1.63 -28.38 -7.38
CA LYS A 36 -3.07 -28.60 -7.59
C LYS A 36 -3.92 -27.33 -7.48
N LEU A 37 -3.43 -26.28 -6.80
CA LEU A 37 -4.14 -25.00 -6.69
C LEU A 37 -3.97 -24.11 -7.93
N TRP A 38 -2.89 -24.29 -8.68
CA TRP A 38 -2.51 -23.38 -9.77
C TRP A 38 -2.78 -24.00 -11.13
N LYS A 39 -3.61 -23.32 -11.94
CA LYS A 39 -3.89 -23.72 -13.32
C LYS A 39 -2.63 -23.69 -14.19
N ASP A 40 -2.61 -24.51 -15.23
CA ASP A 40 -1.53 -24.58 -16.21
C ASP A 40 -1.11 -23.20 -16.74
N GLY A 41 0.15 -22.85 -16.52
CA GLY A 41 0.77 -21.60 -16.99
C GLY A 41 0.75 -20.45 -15.97
N GLN A 42 0.10 -20.60 -14.80
CA GLN A 42 0.05 -19.57 -13.76
C GLN A 42 0.95 -19.84 -12.54
N GLN A 43 1.52 -21.05 -12.43
CA GLN A 43 2.25 -21.51 -11.24
C GLN A 43 3.35 -20.54 -10.78
N VAL A 44 4.20 -20.10 -11.70
CA VAL A 44 5.32 -19.18 -11.38
C VAL A 44 4.81 -17.84 -10.84
N ARG A 45 3.70 -17.33 -11.38
CA ARG A 45 3.15 -16.02 -11.00
C ARG A 45 2.50 -16.10 -9.62
N GLU A 46 1.67 -17.10 -9.37
CA GLU A 46 1.00 -17.28 -8.08
C GLU A 46 2.01 -17.60 -6.97
N LEU A 47 2.99 -18.47 -7.25
CA LEU A 47 4.09 -18.73 -6.32
C LEU A 47 4.90 -17.46 -6.04
N ALA A 48 5.21 -16.64 -7.06
CA ALA A 48 5.91 -15.39 -6.84
C ALA A 48 5.11 -14.41 -5.96
N SER A 49 3.79 -14.35 -6.12
CA SER A 49 2.91 -13.54 -5.27
C SER A 49 2.88 -14.06 -3.83
N LEU A 50 2.77 -15.38 -3.65
CA LEU A 50 2.84 -16.03 -2.33
C LEU A 50 4.17 -15.73 -1.63
N LEU A 51 5.31 -15.94 -2.31
CA LEU A 51 6.64 -15.65 -1.76
C LEU A 51 6.81 -14.18 -1.40
N GLU A 52 6.31 -13.26 -2.24
CA GLU A 52 6.33 -11.83 -1.94
C GLU A 52 5.52 -11.51 -0.68
N GLY A 53 4.32 -12.08 -0.56
CA GLY A 53 3.46 -11.86 0.59
C GLY A 53 4.01 -12.47 1.88
N LEU A 54 4.54 -13.70 1.84
CA LEU A 54 5.19 -14.34 2.99
C LEU A 54 6.31 -13.44 3.54
N GLY A 55 7.19 -12.96 2.65
CA GLY A 55 8.23 -12.01 3.03
C GLY A 55 7.72 -10.67 3.54
N ALA A 56 6.64 -10.15 2.94
CA ALA A 56 6.05 -8.87 3.35
C ALA A 56 5.39 -8.92 4.73
N TYR A 57 4.78 -10.05 5.08
CA TYR A 57 4.18 -10.30 6.39
C TYR A 57 5.17 -10.85 7.42
N GLY A 58 6.44 -11.11 7.04
CA GLY A 58 7.45 -11.67 7.93
C GLY A 58 7.21 -13.15 8.27
N VAL A 59 6.44 -13.88 7.47
CA VAL A 59 6.14 -15.30 7.70
C VAL A 59 7.31 -16.16 7.25
N THR A 60 7.85 -16.96 8.16
CA THR A 60 8.87 -17.97 7.82
C THR A 60 8.18 -19.15 7.15
N ALA A 61 8.70 -19.62 6.02
CA ALA A 61 8.04 -20.64 5.23
C ALA A 61 8.98 -21.71 4.67
N SER A 62 8.60 -22.98 4.77
CA SER A 62 9.34 -24.10 4.20
C SER A 62 8.56 -24.73 3.05
N PHE A 63 9.24 -25.09 1.97
CA PHE A 63 8.63 -25.75 0.81
C PHE A 63 9.25 -27.13 0.65
N PHE A 64 8.42 -28.17 0.61
CA PHE A 64 8.92 -29.53 0.55
C PHE A 64 8.13 -30.39 -0.43
N CYS A 65 8.78 -31.47 -0.87
CA CYS A 65 8.16 -32.58 -1.58
C CYS A 65 8.10 -33.76 -0.62
N TYR A 66 7.01 -34.52 -0.63
CA TYR A 66 6.85 -35.70 0.22
C TYR A 66 6.85 -36.98 -0.61
N ASP A 67 7.72 -37.93 -0.23
CA ASP A 67 7.87 -39.25 -0.89
C ASP A 67 8.11 -39.17 -2.42
N ARG A 68 9.04 -38.31 -2.86
CA ARG A 68 9.34 -38.07 -4.28
C ARG A 68 10.76 -38.47 -4.69
N THR A 69 10.94 -38.58 -6.01
CA THR A 69 12.25 -38.83 -6.61
C THR A 69 13.13 -37.59 -6.61
N ASP A 70 14.44 -37.77 -6.72
CA ASP A 70 15.39 -36.63 -6.84
C ASP A 70 15.07 -35.70 -8.03
N GLY A 71 14.53 -36.26 -9.13
CA GLY A 71 14.13 -35.48 -10.30
C GLY A 71 12.94 -34.55 -10.05
N ASP A 72 11.95 -35.03 -9.28
CA ASP A 72 10.82 -34.20 -8.83
C ASP A 72 11.32 -33.04 -7.95
N VAL A 73 12.21 -33.34 -7.00
CA VAL A 73 12.79 -32.33 -6.09
C VAL A 73 13.57 -31.26 -6.86
N GLN A 74 14.33 -31.65 -7.89
CA GLN A 74 15.04 -30.71 -8.75
C GLN A 74 14.08 -29.80 -9.53
N THR A 75 12.96 -30.36 -10.00
CA THR A 75 11.93 -29.63 -10.75
C THR A 75 11.24 -28.60 -9.85
N ALA A 76 10.86 -29.01 -8.64
CA ALA A 76 10.35 -28.16 -7.57
C ALA A 76 11.30 -26.99 -7.23
N ARG A 77 12.60 -27.28 -7.02
CA ARG A 77 13.63 -26.27 -6.78
C ARG A 77 13.74 -25.26 -7.92
N ALA A 78 13.67 -25.72 -9.16
CA ALA A 78 13.71 -24.86 -10.33
C ALA A 78 12.48 -23.94 -10.40
N LEU A 79 11.29 -24.44 -10.06
CA LEU A 79 10.06 -23.65 -10.01
C LEU A 79 10.16 -22.53 -8.97
N ILE A 80 10.56 -22.85 -7.74
CA ILE A 80 10.73 -21.86 -6.67
C ILE A 80 11.81 -20.84 -7.06
N SER A 81 12.95 -21.29 -7.59
CA SER A 81 14.04 -20.41 -8.03
C SER A 81 13.58 -19.43 -9.11
N ARG A 82 12.74 -19.87 -10.05
CA ARG A 82 12.14 -19.00 -11.08
C ARG A 82 11.17 -17.99 -10.48
N ALA A 83 10.33 -18.39 -9.53
CA ALA A 83 9.42 -17.48 -8.84
C ALA A 83 10.16 -16.44 -7.96
N ALA A 84 11.24 -16.87 -7.31
CA ALA A 84 12.12 -16.02 -6.49
C ALA A 84 13.05 -15.12 -7.34
N ALA A 85 13.09 -15.26 -8.66
CA ALA A 85 13.95 -14.45 -9.52
C ALA A 85 13.46 -13.00 -9.69
N SER A 86 12.21 -12.70 -9.31
CA SER A 86 11.62 -11.35 -9.41
C SER A 86 12.36 -10.35 -8.50
N PRO A 87 12.61 -9.11 -8.94
CA PRO A 87 13.18 -8.06 -8.07
C PRO A 87 12.38 -7.84 -6.80
N LYS A 88 11.04 -8.02 -6.86
CA LYS A 88 10.14 -7.85 -5.71
C LYS A 88 10.35 -8.89 -4.61
N THR A 89 10.83 -10.08 -4.96
CA THR A 89 11.13 -11.16 -4.02
C THR A 89 12.58 -11.12 -3.53
N ARG A 90 13.48 -10.37 -4.20
CA ARG A 90 14.90 -10.21 -3.82
C ARG A 90 15.17 -9.17 -2.73
N GLU A 91 14.25 -8.22 -2.53
CA GLU A 91 14.38 -7.20 -1.47
C GLU A 91 13.89 -7.68 -0.09
N ILE A 92 13.55 -8.96 0.05
CA ILE A 92 13.01 -9.57 1.28
C ILE A 92 14.19 -10.04 2.15
N PRO A 93 14.47 -9.41 3.30
CA PRO A 93 15.68 -9.73 4.07
C PRO A 93 15.64 -11.11 4.75
N ASP A 94 14.45 -11.65 5.01
CA ASP A 94 14.24 -12.77 5.95
C ASP A 94 13.44 -13.97 5.33
N LEU A 95 13.35 -14.11 4.00
CA LEU A 95 12.69 -15.28 3.38
C LEU A 95 13.62 -16.51 3.44
N VAL A 96 13.41 -17.39 4.42
CA VAL A 96 14.11 -18.68 4.51
C VAL A 96 13.39 -19.73 3.66
N VAL A 97 13.72 -19.84 2.37
CA VAL A 97 13.20 -20.93 1.53
C VAL A 97 14.01 -22.20 1.82
N LEU A 98 13.50 -23.05 2.72
CA LEU A 98 14.01 -24.42 2.85
C LEU A 98 13.51 -25.23 1.65
N THR A 99 14.44 -25.82 0.90
CA THR A 99 14.16 -26.66 -0.28
C THR A 99 14.75 -28.07 -0.14
N GLU A 100 15.10 -28.46 1.09
CA GLU A 100 15.58 -29.81 1.35
C GLU A 100 14.41 -30.79 1.33
N PRO A 101 14.59 -31.99 0.73
CA PRO A 101 13.56 -33.00 0.75
C PRO A 101 13.30 -33.42 2.19
N VAL A 102 12.05 -33.29 2.64
CA VAL A 102 11.61 -33.91 3.89
C VAL A 102 11.46 -35.39 3.58
N VAL A 103 12.54 -36.13 3.82
CA VAL A 103 12.56 -37.59 3.68
C VAL A 103 11.60 -38.19 4.69
N ARG A 104 11.00 -39.33 4.33
CA ARG A 104 9.94 -40.16 4.94
C ARG A 104 9.94 -40.41 6.48
N ALA A 105 10.69 -39.68 7.30
CA ALA A 105 10.83 -39.95 8.73
C ALA A 105 10.78 -38.74 9.68
N ASP A 106 10.88 -37.47 9.22
CA ASP A 106 11.01 -36.37 10.19
C ASP A 106 10.23 -35.09 9.85
N LEU A 107 8.89 -35.19 9.81
CA LEU A 107 8.02 -34.01 9.85
C LEU A 107 8.13 -33.23 11.17
N THR A 108 8.75 -33.81 12.21
CA THR A 108 8.97 -33.09 13.48
C THR A 108 9.96 -31.94 13.30
N SER A 109 10.87 -32.04 12.32
CA SER A 109 11.75 -30.94 11.90
C SER A 109 11.02 -29.72 11.30
N LEU A 110 9.77 -29.87 10.83
CA LEU A 110 8.93 -28.76 10.38
C LEU A 110 8.23 -28.05 11.56
N GLY A 111 8.15 -28.71 12.71
CA GLY A 111 7.63 -28.13 13.95
C GLY A 111 8.56 -27.07 14.51
N SER A 112 8.00 -25.95 14.96
CA SER A 112 8.77 -24.95 15.72
C SER A 112 8.81 -25.33 17.20
N SER A 113 9.93 -25.03 17.88
CA SER A 113 10.04 -25.13 19.34
C SER A 113 9.13 -24.15 20.09
N SER A 114 8.67 -23.08 19.43
CA SER A 114 7.87 -22.01 20.02
C SER A 114 6.38 -21.98 19.65
N GLY A 115 5.93 -22.77 18.68
CA GLY A 115 4.66 -22.46 18.02
C GLY A 115 4.15 -23.52 17.04
N ARG A 116 2.88 -23.37 16.70
CA ARG A 116 2.14 -24.22 15.76
C ARG A 116 2.53 -23.88 14.32
N THR A 117 2.95 -24.87 13.54
CA THR A 117 3.30 -24.75 12.12
C THR A 117 2.08 -25.09 11.27
N LEU A 118 1.67 -24.20 10.37
CA LEU A 118 0.62 -24.49 9.38
C LEU A 118 1.17 -25.34 8.25
N LEU A 119 0.69 -26.57 8.09
CA LEU A 119 1.06 -27.46 7.01
C LEU A 119 -0.01 -27.42 5.90
N PHE A 120 0.29 -26.67 4.84
CA PHE A 120 -0.47 -26.65 3.60
C PHE A 120 -0.18 -27.91 2.78
N HIS A 121 -1.16 -28.80 2.64
CA HIS A 121 -0.95 -30.14 2.07
C HIS A 121 -1.99 -30.52 1.02
N ASP A 122 -1.64 -31.45 0.15
CA ASP A 122 -2.58 -32.15 -0.72
C ASP A 122 -3.48 -33.07 0.13
N PRO A 123 -4.81 -32.87 0.14
CA PRO A 123 -5.71 -33.71 0.91
C PRO A 123 -5.78 -35.17 0.42
N GLU A 124 -5.31 -35.44 -0.81
CA GLU A 124 -5.26 -36.80 -1.37
C GLU A 124 -3.97 -37.56 -0.99
N ASP A 125 -2.99 -36.90 -0.37
CA ASP A 125 -1.79 -37.54 0.15
C ASP A 125 -2.06 -38.13 1.55
N GLU A 126 -2.76 -39.27 1.58
CA GLU A 126 -3.15 -39.94 2.83
C GLU A 126 -1.95 -40.29 3.71
N ALA A 127 -0.81 -40.63 3.11
CA ALA A 127 0.41 -40.98 3.83
C ALA A 127 1.01 -39.77 4.56
N LEU A 128 1.08 -38.60 3.91
CA LEU A 128 1.51 -37.37 4.58
C LEU A 128 0.53 -36.99 5.69
N VAL A 129 -0.78 -37.06 5.42
CA VAL A 129 -1.83 -36.69 6.37
C VAL A 129 -1.78 -37.57 7.62
N GLU A 130 -1.58 -38.88 7.46
CA GLU A 130 -1.47 -39.81 8.58
C GLU A 130 -0.26 -39.50 9.47
N VAL A 131 0.91 -39.29 8.88
CA VAL A 131 2.13 -38.97 9.63
C VAL A 131 2.02 -37.60 10.30
N ALA A 132 1.52 -36.59 9.59
CA ALA A 132 1.40 -35.23 10.11
C ALA A 132 0.38 -35.10 11.26
N ARG A 133 -0.69 -35.90 11.27
CA ARG A 133 -1.63 -35.98 12.42
C ARG A 133 -0.96 -36.46 13.71
N GLY A 134 0.15 -37.19 13.61
CA GLY A 134 0.96 -37.63 14.75
C GLY A 134 1.92 -36.57 15.29
N VAL A 135 1.97 -35.36 14.70
CA VAL A 135 2.87 -34.29 15.10
C VAL A 135 2.06 -33.12 15.67
N ASP A 136 2.01 -33.00 16.99
CA ASP A 136 1.18 -32.01 17.71
C ASP A 136 1.46 -30.55 17.31
N SER A 137 2.69 -30.26 16.88
CA SER A 137 3.08 -28.92 16.44
C SER A 137 2.55 -28.55 15.05
N LEU A 138 1.94 -29.49 14.29
CA LEU A 138 1.44 -29.24 12.94
C LEU A 138 -0.08 -29.02 12.92
N GLU A 139 -0.51 -27.97 12.22
CA GLU A 139 -1.91 -27.73 11.87
C GLU A 139 -2.12 -28.01 10.38
N LEU A 140 -2.92 -29.03 10.06
CA LEU A 140 -3.20 -29.40 8.68
C LEU A 140 -4.14 -28.39 8.00
N VAL A 141 -3.69 -27.85 6.87
CA VAL A 141 -4.45 -26.96 6.00
C VAL A 141 -4.57 -27.61 4.61
N PRO A 142 -5.74 -28.17 4.24
CA PRO A 142 -5.89 -28.86 2.96
C PRO A 142 -5.92 -27.87 1.78
N CYS A 143 -5.12 -28.15 0.76
CA CYS A 143 -5.06 -27.48 -0.53
C CYS A 143 -5.97 -28.20 -1.52
N SER A 144 -7.25 -27.81 -1.62
CA SER A 144 -8.21 -28.41 -2.55
C SER A 144 -8.63 -27.45 -3.67
N SER A 145 -8.77 -27.96 -4.90
CA SER A 145 -9.41 -27.25 -6.02
C SER A 145 -10.93 -27.37 -6.03
N THR A 146 -11.50 -28.29 -5.24
CA THR A 146 -12.94 -28.65 -5.20
C THR A 146 -13.72 -27.99 -4.05
N GLY A 147 -13.17 -26.95 -3.41
CA GLY A 147 -13.76 -26.22 -2.28
C GLY A 147 -13.62 -24.69 -2.37
N GLU A 148 -13.46 -24.01 -1.23
CA GLU A 148 -13.07 -22.58 -1.18
C GLU A 148 -11.85 -22.38 -2.09
N ILE A 149 -11.97 -21.51 -3.09
CA ILE A 149 -10.86 -21.21 -4.01
C ILE A 149 -9.68 -20.72 -3.17
N MET A 150 -8.61 -21.52 -3.13
CA MET A 150 -7.41 -21.16 -2.40
C MET A 150 -6.61 -20.14 -3.22
N THR A 151 -6.93 -18.87 -3.06
CA THR A 151 -6.14 -17.76 -3.58
C THR A 151 -4.89 -17.55 -2.71
N SER A 152 -3.90 -16.78 -3.19
CA SER A 152 -2.82 -16.34 -2.30
C SER A 152 -3.36 -15.56 -1.09
N THR A 153 -4.48 -14.85 -1.23
CA THR A 153 -5.15 -14.15 -0.13
C THR A 153 -5.73 -15.12 0.91
N SER A 154 -6.35 -16.22 0.49
CA SER A 154 -6.91 -17.22 1.41
C SER A 154 -5.82 -17.91 2.25
N ILE A 155 -4.60 -18.08 1.72
CA ILE A 155 -3.44 -18.57 2.47
C ILE A 155 -3.13 -17.63 3.64
N PHE A 156 -3.03 -16.32 3.37
CA PHE A 156 -2.78 -15.32 4.42
C PHE A 156 -3.93 -15.22 5.44
N GLN A 157 -5.17 -15.46 5.00
CA GLN A 157 -6.31 -15.59 5.92
C GLN A 157 -6.19 -16.82 6.85
N ARG A 158 -5.67 -17.95 6.35
CA ARG A 158 -5.41 -19.15 7.17
C ARG A 158 -4.29 -18.88 8.19
N ILE A 159 -3.22 -18.19 7.77
CA ILE A 159 -2.15 -17.74 8.66
C ILE A 159 -2.69 -16.82 9.77
N ALA A 160 -3.45 -15.78 9.42
CA ALA A 160 -4.05 -14.87 10.41
C ALA A 160 -5.03 -15.58 11.35
N ALA A 161 -5.82 -16.54 10.86
CA ALA A 161 -6.73 -17.32 11.70
C ALA A 161 -5.97 -18.14 12.76
N SER A 162 -4.84 -18.75 12.38
CA SER A 162 -4.01 -19.51 13.32
C SER A 162 -3.40 -18.60 14.40
N HIS A 163 -2.94 -17.39 14.03
CA HIS A 163 -2.49 -16.40 15.01
C HIS A 163 -3.58 -15.95 15.99
N LEU A 164 -4.80 -15.70 15.49
CA LEU A 164 -5.94 -15.35 16.34
C LEU A 164 -6.28 -16.48 17.33
N GLN A 165 -6.25 -17.73 16.84
CA GLN A 165 -6.49 -18.90 17.68
C GLN A 165 -5.41 -19.03 18.77
N LEU A 166 -4.12 -19.00 18.39
CA LEU A 166 -3.00 -19.09 19.33
C LEU A 166 -3.07 -18.00 20.42
N HIS A 167 -3.37 -16.76 20.01
CA HIS A 167 -3.52 -15.66 20.96
C HIS A 167 -4.67 -15.91 21.96
N SER A 168 -5.79 -16.49 21.49
CA SER A 168 -6.93 -16.83 22.36
C SER A 168 -6.60 -17.94 23.37
N GLU A 169 -5.75 -18.90 22.99
CA GLU A 169 -5.32 -20.02 23.83
C GLU A 169 -4.31 -19.58 24.91
N GLN A 170 -3.43 -18.63 24.56
CA GLN A 170 -2.35 -18.16 25.45
C GLN A 170 -2.82 -17.25 26.61
N LYS A 171 -4.09 -16.82 26.65
CA LYS A 171 -4.68 -15.98 27.73
C LYS A 171 -3.87 -14.72 28.08
N GLU A 172 -3.03 -14.22 27.19
CA GLU A 172 -2.09 -13.13 27.50
C GLU A 172 -2.77 -11.79 27.81
N THR A 173 -4.04 -11.58 27.41
CA THR A 173 -4.82 -10.40 27.80
C THR A 173 -6.30 -10.70 27.98
N SER A 174 -6.96 -10.01 28.91
CA SER A 174 -8.42 -10.10 29.12
C SER A 174 -9.24 -9.28 28.10
N ARG A 175 -8.59 -8.70 27.08
CA ARG A 175 -9.24 -7.83 26.10
C ARG A 175 -9.38 -8.58 24.77
N PRO A 176 -10.55 -8.51 24.11
CA PRO A 176 -10.71 -9.11 22.79
C PRO A 176 -9.76 -8.45 21.79
N VAL A 177 -9.21 -9.24 20.87
CA VAL A 177 -8.41 -8.75 19.75
C VAL A 177 -9.31 -7.97 18.80
N PHE A 178 -8.84 -6.81 18.36
CA PHE A 178 -9.51 -5.97 17.37
C PHE A 178 -9.09 -6.41 15.95
N VAL A 179 -10.01 -7.03 15.21
CA VAL A 179 -9.73 -7.64 13.90
C VAL A 179 -10.12 -6.71 12.77
N VAL A 180 -9.14 -6.35 11.94
CA VAL A 180 -9.28 -5.39 10.85
C VAL A 180 -9.24 -6.10 9.51
N GLY A 181 -10.35 -6.11 8.77
CA GLY A 181 -10.34 -6.56 7.38
C GLY A 181 -9.78 -5.47 6.48
N HIS A 182 -8.88 -5.79 5.54
CA HIS A 182 -8.35 -4.80 4.61
C HIS A 182 -8.56 -5.18 3.13
N ILE A 183 -8.99 -4.21 2.32
CA ILE A 183 -9.33 -4.40 0.89
C ILE A 183 -8.51 -3.43 0.03
N MET A 184 -7.48 -3.94 -0.65
CA MET A 184 -6.61 -3.16 -1.55
C MET A 184 -5.83 -4.10 -2.48
N LYS A 185 -5.20 -3.58 -3.53
CA LYS A 185 -4.33 -4.39 -4.39
C LYS A 185 -3.22 -5.05 -3.56
N GLN A 186 -2.90 -6.31 -3.84
CA GLN A 186 -1.88 -7.08 -3.11
C GLN A 186 -0.53 -6.37 -3.01
N SER A 187 -0.06 -5.74 -4.09
CA SER A 187 1.18 -4.97 -4.09
C SER A 187 1.20 -3.84 -3.06
N ARG A 188 0.04 -3.21 -2.80
CA ARG A 188 -0.12 -2.18 -1.79
C ARG A 188 -0.15 -2.78 -0.39
N SER A 189 -0.90 -3.86 -0.22
CA SER A 189 -0.95 -4.61 1.04
C SER A 189 0.45 -4.96 1.50
N PHE A 190 1.23 -5.63 0.64
CA PHE A 190 2.60 -6.04 0.91
C PHE A 190 3.52 -4.85 1.20
N ALA A 191 3.35 -3.72 0.51
CA ALA A 191 4.14 -2.52 0.77
C ALA A 191 3.85 -1.87 2.14
N LEU A 192 2.62 -1.98 2.65
CA LEU A 192 2.25 -1.49 3.98
C LEU A 192 2.64 -2.51 5.07
N SER A 193 2.50 -3.81 4.81
CA SER A 193 2.97 -4.88 5.70
C SER A 193 4.47 -4.83 5.94
N ARG A 194 5.28 -4.56 4.90
CA ARG A 194 6.74 -4.33 5.05
C ARG A 194 7.08 -3.12 5.93
N GLN A 195 6.16 -2.18 6.09
CA GLN A 195 6.31 -1.05 7.01
C GLN A 195 5.78 -1.34 8.41
N GLY A 196 5.27 -2.55 8.66
CA GLY A 196 4.66 -2.96 9.92
C GLY A 196 3.23 -2.44 10.13
N LEU A 197 2.57 -1.93 9.07
CA LEU A 197 1.24 -1.31 9.19
C LEU A 197 0.08 -2.29 9.03
N LEU A 198 0.29 -3.40 8.30
CA LEU A 198 -0.73 -4.43 8.05
C LEU A 198 -0.15 -5.81 8.37
N HIS A 199 0.01 -6.12 9.66
CA HIS A 199 0.56 -7.39 10.15
C HIS A 199 -0.55 -8.44 10.34
N LEU A 200 -0.25 -9.72 10.03
CA LEU A 200 -1.19 -10.84 10.22
C LEU A 200 -1.22 -11.34 11.67
N GLU A 201 -0.13 -11.15 12.40
CA GLU A 201 -0.05 -11.50 13.82
C GLU A 201 -0.83 -10.51 14.69
N VAL A 202 -1.11 -10.90 15.92
CA VAL A 202 -1.71 -10.00 16.91
C VAL A 202 -0.62 -9.10 17.49
N CYS A 203 -0.62 -7.81 17.14
CA CYS A 203 0.26 -6.81 17.74
C CYS A 203 -0.56 -5.77 18.48
N ASP A 204 -0.21 -5.51 19.74
CA ASP A 204 -0.85 -4.47 20.56
C ASP A 204 -2.40 -4.61 20.61
N GLY A 205 -2.90 -5.85 20.57
CA GLY A 205 -4.32 -6.18 20.58
C GLY A 205 -5.04 -5.98 19.24
N VAL A 206 -4.32 -5.72 18.14
CA VAL A 206 -4.88 -5.55 16.78
C VAL A 206 -4.37 -6.68 15.88
N CYS A 207 -5.19 -7.12 14.92
CA CYS A 207 -4.79 -8.06 13.88
C CYS A 207 -5.37 -7.62 12.54
N PHE A 208 -4.56 -7.64 11.46
CA PHE A 208 -5.02 -7.32 10.12
C PHE A 208 -5.20 -8.59 9.30
N VAL A 209 -6.30 -8.66 8.56
CA VAL A 209 -6.65 -9.80 7.72
C VAL A 209 -6.98 -9.30 6.32
N PRO A 210 -6.31 -9.80 5.26
CA PRO A 210 -6.67 -9.45 3.90
C PRO A 210 -8.04 -10.05 3.58
N VAL A 211 -8.96 -9.23 3.07
CA VAL A 211 -10.27 -9.72 2.62
C VAL A 211 -10.11 -10.32 1.23
N ASP A 212 -10.60 -11.54 1.05
CA ASP A 212 -10.56 -12.23 -0.24
C ASP A 212 -11.74 -11.78 -1.12
N GLU A 213 -11.44 -11.11 -2.23
CA GLU A 213 -12.42 -10.65 -3.21
C GLU A 213 -13.11 -11.82 -3.95
N ALA A 214 -12.50 -13.00 -3.96
CA ALA A 214 -13.05 -14.20 -4.60
C ALA A 214 -14.05 -14.96 -3.72
N ALA A 215 -14.14 -14.64 -2.42
CA ALA A 215 -14.98 -15.34 -1.46
C ALA A 215 -16.14 -14.47 -0.93
N PRO A 216 -17.31 -15.07 -0.60
CA PRO A 216 -18.42 -14.32 -0.02
C PRO A 216 -18.05 -13.64 1.30
N ILE A 217 -18.31 -12.34 1.41
CA ILE A 217 -17.99 -11.58 2.63
C ILE A 217 -18.65 -12.14 3.89
N ARG A 218 -19.86 -12.71 3.78
CA ARG A 218 -20.58 -13.29 4.91
C ARG A 218 -19.77 -14.40 5.59
N GLN A 219 -19.19 -15.31 4.81
CA GLN A 219 -18.38 -16.41 5.33
C GLN A 219 -17.12 -15.90 6.02
N GLN A 220 -16.46 -14.91 5.41
CA GLN A 220 -15.29 -14.26 5.98
C GLN A 220 -15.65 -13.52 7.29
N GLN A 221 -16.78 -12.83 7.34
CA GLN A 221 -17.26 -12.19 8.56
C GLN A 221 -17.64 -13.20 9.64
N GLU A 222 -18.24 -14.33 9.28
CA GLU A 222 -18.54 -15.40 10.23
C GLU A 222 -17.28 -15.97 10.87
N ARG A 223 -16.21 -16.11 10.07
CA ARG A 223 -14.91 -16.65 10.47
C ARG A 223 -14.06 -15.67 11.29
N PHE A 224 -13.90 -14.43 10.82
CA PHE A 224 -12.96 -13.46 11.38
C PHE A 224 -13.60 -12.44 12.30
N LYS A 225 -14.93 -12.29 12.26
CA LYS A 225 -15.68 -11.30 13.05
C LYS A 225 -15.05 -9.91 12.95
N PHE A 226 -14.82 -9.41 11.72
CA PHE A 226 -14.18 -8.11 11.51
C PHE A 226 -14.89 -7.01 12.32
N ASP A 227 -14.11 -6.26 13.10
CA ASP A 227 -14.57 -5.11 13.87
C ASP A 227 -14.73 -3.86 13.00
N VAL A 228 -13.86 -3.73 12.00
CA VAL A 228 -13.81 -2.65 11.03
C VAL A 228 -13.12 -3.10 9.74
N LEU A 229 -13.48 -2.46 8.64
CA LEU A 229 -12.84 -2.61 7.34
C LEU A 229 -12.08 -1.35 6.96
N ILE A 230 -10.86 -1.51 6.45
CA ILE A 230 -10.10 -0.45 5.79
C ILE A 230 -9.93 -0.77 4.32
N HIS A 231 -9.81 0.26 3.48
CA HIS A 231 -9.72 0.00 2.04
C HIS A 231 -8.90 1.04 1.27
N LYS A 232 -8.55 0.67 0.04
CA LYS A 232 -8.02 1.60 -0.97
C LYS A 232 -8.80 1.46 -2.28
N ALA A 233 -10.07 1.86 -2.26
CA ALA A 233 -10.99 1.76 -3.41
C ALA A 233 -10.42 2.40 -4.70
N SER A 234 -9.62 3.45 -4.55
CA SER A 234 -8.92 4.11 -5.66
C SER A 234 -8.03 3.18 -6.48
N ASP A 235 -7.60 2.04 -5.93
CA ASP A 235 -6.79 1.06 -6.64
C ASP A 235 -7.54 0.48 -7.86
N TRP A 236 -8.86 0.57 -7.89
CA TRP A 236 -9.72 0.09 -8.99
C TRP A 236 -10.21 1.21 -9.92
N ILE A 237 -9.55 2.37 -9.91
CA ILE A 237 -9.74 3.34 -10.99
C ILE A 237 -9.05 2.77 -12.24
N VAL A 238 -9.84 2.58 -13.30
CA VAL A 238 -9.37 2.01 -14.57
C VAL A 238 -9.60 3.00 -15.71
N HIS A 239 -8.78 2.86 -16.75
CA HIS A 239 -8.92 3.58 -18.02
C HIS A 239 -8.87 2.55 -19.14
N SER A 240 -9.89 2.54 -19.99
CA SER A 240 -9.99 1.66 -21.15
C SER A 240 -9.73 2.45 -22.42
N THR A 241 -8.95 1.88 -23.35
CA THR A 241 -8.63 2.49 -24.64
C THR A 241 -9.91 2.94 -25.36
N GLY A 242 -9.93 4.17 -25.87
CA GLY A 242 -11.08 4.76 -26.56
C GLY A 242 -12.12 5.43 -25.65
N HIS A 243 -11.96 5.38 -24.33
CA HIS A 243 -12.79 6.15 -23.40
C HIS A 243 -12.06 7.42 -22.95
N PRO A 244 -12.69 8.60 -22.95
CA PRO A 244 -11.98 9.84 -22.61
C PRO A 244 -11.68 10.00 -21.11
N LYS A 245 -12.37 9.23 -20.25
CA LYS A 245 -12.34 9.34 -18.78
C LYS A 245 -12.02 8.01 -18.12
N ALA A 246 -11.32 8.10 -16.99
CA ALA A 246 -11.14 6.97 -16.09
C ALA A 246 -12.41 6.82 -15.23
N SER A 247 -12.72 5.60 -14.84
CA SER A 247 -13.87 5.29 -13.99
C SER A 247 -13.47 4.38 -12.85
N LEU A 248 -14.22 4.47 -11.75
CA LEU A 248 -14.07 3.56 -10.62
C LEU A 248 -14.81 2.25 -10.95
N ALA A 249 -14.07 1.15 -11.06
CA ALA A 249 -14.60 -0.18 -11.36
C ALA A 249 -14.39 -1.13 -10.18
N LEU A 250 -15.18 -0.92 -9.11
CA LEU A 250 -15.05 -1.70 -7.89
C LEU A 250 -15.35 -3.20 -8.12
N PRO A 251 -14.63 -4.11 -7.45
CA PRO A 251 -14.96 -5.52 -7.42
C PRO A 251 -16.39 -5.77 -6.90
N PRO A 252 -17.06 -6.87 -7.32
CA PRO A 252 -18.40 -7.24 -6.83
C PRO A 252 -18.51 -7.35 -5.29
N LEU A 253 -17.38 -7.63 -4.62
CA LEU A 253 -17.27 -7.62 -3.17
C LEU A 253 -17.77 -6.29 -2.55
N PHE A 254 -17.49 -5.15 -3.17
CA PHE A 254 -17.89 -3.84 -2.65
C PHE A 254 -19.41 -3.64 -2.65
N GLU A 255 -20.12 -4.19 -3.64
CA GLU A 255 -21.60 -4.15 -3.67
C GLU A 255 -22.17 -4.96 -2.51
N SER A 256 -21.62 -6.16 -2.27
CA SER A 256 -22.00 -7.00 -1.14
C SER A 256 -21.74 -6.28 0.20
N LEU A 257 -20.62 -5.59 0.30
CA LEU A 257 -20.25 -4.84 1.50
C LEU A 257 -21.08 -3.58 1.73
N ALA A 258 -21.53 -2.91 0.68
CA ALA A 258 -22.40 -1.73 0.79
C ALA A 258 -23.73 -2.05 1.48
N SER A 259 -24.21 -3.30 1.34
CA SER A 259 -25.40 -3.81 2.04
C SER A 259 -25.13 -4.44 3.40
N SER A 260 -23.85 -4.52 3.82
CA SER A 260 -23.46 -5.11 5.10
C SER A 260 -23.52 -4.08 6.24
N ALA A 261 -23.70 -4.55 7.47
CA ALA A 261 -23.59 -3.71 8.68
C ALA A 261 -22.14 -3.48 9.14
N LEU A 262 -21.14 -3.83 8.31
CA LEU A 262 -19.73 -3.70 8.67
C LEU A 262 -19.29 -2.25 8.68
N ARG A 263 -18.51 -1.89 9.69
CA ARG A 263 -17.98 -0.54 9.85
C ARG A 263 -16.77 -0.32 8.95
N TRP A 264 -16.60 0.90 8.48
CA TRP A 264 -15.51 1.30 7.60
C TRP A 264 -14.64 2.39 8.23
N LEU A 265 -13.34 2.33 7.95
CA LEU A 265 -12.38 3.40 8.21
C LEU A 265 -11.48 3.56 6.97
N ASP A 266 -11.74 4.51 6.08
CA ASP A 266 -12.91 5.38 5.97
C ASP A 266 -13.98 4.76 5.04
N SER A 267 -15.17 5.36 4.92
CA SER A 267 -16.18 4.88 3.95
C SER A 267 -15.75 5.19 2.51
N VAL A 268 -16.17 4.36 1.55
CA VAL A 268 -15.85 4.58 0.12
C VAL A 268 -16.33 5.96 -0.34
N ASP A 269 -17.54 6.36 0.05
CA ASP A 269 -18.14 7.64 -0.32
C ASP A 269 -17.31 8.85 0.16
N ALA A 270 -16.77 8.78 1.38
CA ALA A 270 -15.92 9.84 1.92
C ALA A 270 -14.62 10.03 1.11
N THR A 271 -14.18 9.01 0.36
CA THR A 271 -12.99 9.09 -0.48
C THR A 271 -13.25 9.73 -1.84
N MET A 272 -14.50 9.75 -2.31
CA MET A 272 -14.86 10.19 -3.66
C MET A 272 -14.36 11.61 -4.02
N PRO A 273 -14.43 12.62 -3.13
CA PRO A 273 -13.95 13.97 -3.43
C PRO A 273 -12.45 14.05 -3.74
N VAL A 274 -11.64 13.08 -3.28
CA VAL A 274 -10.18 13.08 -3.49
C VAL A 274 -9.72 12.12 -4.59
N LEU A 275 -10.66 11.49 -5.32
CA LEU A 275 -10.34 10.66 -6.49
C LEU A 275 -10.21 11.47 -7.79
N SER A 276 -10.84 12.65 -7.85
CA SER A 276 -10.78 13.58 -8.98
C SER A 276 -10.18 14.90 -8.53
N ARG A 277 -9.21 15.42 -9.30
CA ARG A 277 -8.61 16.74 -9.03
C ARG A 277 -9.61 17.88 -9.17
N THR A 278 -10.61 17.75 -10.05
CA THR A 278 -11.71 18.71 -10.18
C THR A 278 -12.55 18.77 -8.90
N GLU A 279 -13.03 17.63 -8.38
CA GLU A 279 -13.83 17.61 -7.15
C GLU A 279 -13.00 18.02 -5.92
N MET A 280 -11.74 17.59 -5.88
CA MET A 280 -10.79 18.01 -4.85
C MET A 280 -10.59 19.53 -4.85
N HIS A 281 -10.45 20.14 -6.03
CA HIS A 281 -10.30 21.59 -6.14
C HIS A 281 -11.56 22.33 -5.66
N LYS A 282 -12.77 21.85 -6.03
CA LYS A 282 -14.03 22.43 -5.51
C LYS A 282 -14.09 22.40 -3.98
N LEU A 283 -13.70 21.26 -3.38
CA LEU A 283 -13.65 21.11 -1.92
C LEU A 283 -12.65 22.09 -1.30
N LEU A 284 -11.46 22.24 -1.88
CA LEU A 284 -10.47 23.20 -1.41
C LEU A 284 -10.98 24.64 -1.53
N LEU A 285 -11.64 25.00 -2.63
CA LEU A 285 -12.24 26.33 -2.81
C LEU A 285 -13.22 26.68 -1.69
N GLU A 286 -14.04 25.72 -1.23
CA GLU A 286 -14.93 25.94 -0.09
C GLU A 286 -14.18 26.21 1.21
N LEU A 287 -13.07 25.50 1.46
CA LEU A 287 -12.23 25.71 2.65
C LEU A 287 -11.47 27.03 2.61
N ALA A 288 -11.13 27.53 1.41
CA ALA A 288 -10.45 28.80 1.21
C ALA A 288 -11.38 30.03 1.28
N ARG A 289 -12.71 29.84 1.36
CA ARG A 289 -13.65 30.94 1.60
C ARG A 289 -13.53 31.47 3.05
N PRO A 290 -13.96 32.71 3.33
CA PRO A 290 -13.96 33.26 4.70
C PRO A 290 -14.63 32.33 5.71
N GLU A 291 -15.74 31.70 5.34
CA GLU A 291 -16.50 30.77 6.18
C GLU A 291 -15.79 29.41 6.38
N GLY A 292 -14.87 29.06 5.47
CA GLY A 292 -14.09 27.83 5.52
C GLY A 292 -12.92 27.86 6.51
N GLY A 293 -12.59 29.02 7.06
CA GLY A 293 -11.58 29.21 8.11
C GLY A 293 -10.13 29.31 7.62
N LEU A 294 -9.81 28.83 6.41
CA LEU A 294 -8.42 28.80 5.92
C LEU A 294 -8.01 30.01 5.05
N SER A 295 -8.95 30.90 4.72
CA SER A 295 -8.74 32.04 3.80
C SER A 295 -7.59 32.99 4.19
N HIS A 296 -7.24 33.04 5.47
CA HIS A 296 -6.24 33.95 6.00
C HIS A 296 -4.81 33.61 5.53
N ARG A 297 -4.50 32.33 5.30
CA ARG A 297 -3.16 31.85 4.90
C ARG A 297 -3.14 30.82 3.78
N LEU A 298 -4.29 30.40 3.26
CA LEU A 298 -4.39 29.51 2.11
C LEU A 298 -4.51 30.30 0.80
N ILE A 299 -3.65 29.96 -0.17
CA ILE A 299 -3.81 30.33 -1.58
C ILE A 299 -4.12 29.05 -2.35
N LEU A 300 -5.06 29.11 -3.28
CA LEU A 300 -5.33 27.99 -4.18
C LEU A 300 -4.93 28.35 -5.61
N PRO A 301 -4.17 27.49 -6.31
CA PRO A 301 -3.93 27.69 -7.73
C PRO A 301 -5.23 27.47 -8.50
N VAL A 302 -5.53 28.35 -9.45
CA VAL A 302 -6.74 28.19 -10.28
C VAL A 302 -6.61 26.88 -11.04
N THR A 303 -7.63 26.03 -10.94
CA THR A 303 -7.64 24.71 -11.58
C THR A 303 -8.90 24.55 -12.41
N ASP A 304 -8.73 24.27 -13.70
CA ASP A 304 -9.81 24.12 -14.67
C ASP A 304 -9.61 22.86 -15.52
N SER A 305 -10.67 22.43 -16.18
CA SER A 305 -10.58 21.37 -17.20
C SER A 305 -9.68 21.83 -18.36
N PHE A 306 -8.72 20.99 -18.73
CA PHE A 306 -7.89 21.20 -19.90
C PHE A 306 -8.55 20.60 -21.14
N THR A 307 -8.65 21.37 -22.22
CA THR A 307 -9.23 20.93 -23.50
C THR A 307 -8.41 21.49 -24.66
N ASP A 308 -8.62 20.97 -25.87
CA ASP A 308 -7.98 21.50 -27.08
C ASP A 308 -8.35 22.98 -27.38
N ARG A 309 -9.40 23.50 -26.73
CA ARG A 309 -9.84 24.90 -26.83
C ARG A 309 -9.20 25.82 -25.79
N THR A 310 -8.39 25.29 -24.88
CA THR A 310 -7.70 26.09 -23.86
C THR A 310 -6.85 27.17 -24.51
N ASN A 311 -7.05 28.43 -24.14
CA ASN A 311 -6.19 29.53 -24.56
C ASN A 311 -4.86 29.46 -23.80
N LEU A 312 -3.86 28.84 -24.42
CA LEU A 312 -2.54 28.61 -23.83
C LEU A 312 -1.85 29.93 -23.46
N GLU A 313 -1.86 30.93 -24.35
CA GLU A 313 -1.16 32.20 -24.15
C GLU A 313 -1.70 33.00 -22.96
N ALA A 314 -3.02 32.98 -22.77
CA ALA A 314 -3.67 33.71 -21.68
C ALA A 314 -3.52 33.04 -20.31
N ARG A 315 -3.06 31.78 -20.26
CA ARG A 315 -3.02 30.96 -19.03
C ARG A 315 -1.63 30.51 -18.62
N THR A 316 -0.59 30.73 -19.43
CA THR A 316 0.79 30.35 -19.06
C THR A 316 1.37 31.22 -17.94
N PRO A 317 2.17 30.65 -17.01
CA PRO A 317 2.55 29.24 -16.93
C PRO A 317 1.55 28.39 -16.13
N PHE A 318 1.35 27.14 -16.55
CA PHE A 318 0.48 26.19 -15.85
C PHE A 318 1.05 24.77 -15.90
N ILE A 319 0.53 23.90 -15.04
CA ILE A 319 0.82 22.47 -14.99
C ILE A 319 -0.43 21.67 -15.37
N ILE A 320 -0.26 20.72 -16.28
CA ILE A 320 -1.28 19.75 -16.66
C ILE A 320 -1.09 18.49 -15.81
N LYS A 321 -2.22 17.98 -15.29
CA LYS A 321 -2.31 16.74 -14.53
C LYS A 321 -3.49 15.91 -15.08
N SER A 322 -3.47 14.60 -14.87
CA SER A 322 -4.69 13.80 -15.05
C SER A 322 -5.77 14.26 -14.07
N ASN A 323 -7.03 14.26 -14.47
CA ASN A 323 -8.12 14.51 -13.53
C ASN A 323 -8.26 13.34 -12.54
N ALA A 324 -8.06 12.10 -13.00
CA ALA A 324 -7.91 10.95 -12.10
C ALA A 324 -6.68 11.15 -11.20
N ALA A 325 -6.91 11.34 -9.90
CA ALA A 325 -5.87 11.70 -8.94
C ALA A 325 -4.98 10.51 -8.55
N CYS A 326 -5.47 9.28 -8.73
CA CYS A 326 -4.77 8.05 -8.36
C CYS A 326 -5.30 6.84 -9.17
N GLY A 327 -4.72 5.65 -8.92
CA GLY A 327 -5.20 4.36 -9.45
C GLY A 327 -4.71 3.99 -10.86
N VAL A 328 -4.41 4.99 -11.70
CA VAL A 328 -3.87 4.82 -13.05
C VAL A 328 -2.37 5.11 -13.12
N SER A 329 -1.65 4.40 -14.00
CA SER A 329 -0.17 4.48 -14.11
C SER A 329 0.34 5.87 -14.48
N PHE A 330 -0.45 6.65 -15.22
CA PHE A 330 -0.12 8.01 -15.64
C PHE A 330 -0.57 9.09 -14.64
N SER A 331 -1.18 8.74 -13.50
CA SER A 331 -1.71 9.74 -12.54
C SER A 331 -0.64 10.65 -11.91
N HIS A 332 0.61 10.19 -11.99
CA HIS A 332 1.80 10.90 -11.51
C HIS A 332 2.56 11.63 -12.63
N ASN A 333 2.20 11.42 -13.90
CA ASN A 333 2.76 12.16 -15.02
C ASN A 333 2.19 13.58 -15.03
N MET A 334 3.06 14.56 -15.18
CA MET A 334 2.71 15.98 -15.21
C MET A 334 3.43 16.67 -16.35
N ILE A 335 2.81 17.70 -16.92
CA ILE A 335 3.39 18.51 -17.99
C ILE A 335 3.36 19.97 -17.55
N ILE A 336 4.50 20.64 -17.50
CA ILE A 336 4.55 22.09 -17.29
C ILE A 336 4.59 22.78 -18.65
N VAL A 337 3.72 23.78 -18.81
CA VAL A 337 3.57 24.61 -20.01
C VAL A 337 3.92 26.05 -19.64
N ARG A 338 5.00 26.56 -20.21
CA ARG A 338 5.52 27.92 -19.97
C ARG A 338 5.21 28.89 -21.10
N SER A 339 5.03 28.39 -22.32
CA SER A 339 4.64 29.18 -23.49
C SER A 339 3.81 28.36 -24.46
N ALA A 340 3.11 29.03 -25.37
CA ALA A 340 2.22 28.40 -26.34
C ALA A 340 2.98 27.68 -27.47
N ASP A 341 3.56 26.51 -27.17
CA ASP A 341 4.12 25.58 -28.15
C ASP A 341 3.21 24.36 -28.29
N LYS A 342 2.31 24.40 -29.29
CA LYS A 342 1.32 23.34 -29.52
C LYS A 342 1.96 22.03 -29.96
N VAL A 343 3.07 22.07 -30.70
CA VAL A 343 3.72 20.85 -31.21
C VAL A 343 4.37 20.11 -30.05
N ALA A 344 5.17 20.82 -29.24
CA ALA A 344 5.77 20.23 -28.05
C ALA A 344 4.72 19.74 -27.04
N LEU A 345 3.61 20.48 -26.89
CA LEU A 345 2.50 20.08 -26.03
C LEU A 345 1.84 18.77 -26.50
N ASN A 346 1.52 18.65 -27.78
CA ASN A 346 0.90 17.44 -28.32
C ASN A 346 1.80 16.20 -28.14
N THR A 347 3.11 16.34 -28.40
CA THR A 347 4.08 15.27 -28.16
C THR A 347 4.14 14.88 -26.68
N ALA A 348 4.11 15.85 -25.77
CA ALA A 348 4.12 15.58 -24.33
C ALA A 348 2.83 14.89 -23.86
N LEU A 349 1.66 15.32 -24.36
CA LEU A 349 0.36 14.73 -24.05
C LEU A 349 0.28 13.27 -24.50
N GLU A 350 0.69 12.98 -25.75
CA GLU A 350 0.72 11.62 -26.28
C GLU A 350 1.64 10.72 -25.45
N LYS A 351 2.83 11.21 -25.10
CA LYS A 351 3.79 10.45 -24.29
C LYS A 351 3.30 10.21 -22.85
N CYS A 352 2.64 11.18 -22.23
CA CYS A 352 2.25 11.10 -20.82
C CYS A 352 0.92 10.38 -20.60
N TYR A 353 -0.04 10.59 -21.51
CA TYR A 353 -1.43 10.22 -21.31
C TYR A 353 -2.00 9.37 -22.45
N GLY A 354 -1.28 9.18 -23.55
CA GLY A 354 -1.76 8.37 -24.68
C GLY A 354 -3.05 8.95 -25.27
N ASP A 355 -4.16 8.21 -25.16
CA ASP A 355 -5.51 8.59 -25.60
C ASP A 355 -6.37 9.23 -24.49
N TYR A 356 -5.90 9.24 -23.24
CA TYR A 356 -6.62 9.83 -22.11
C TYR A 356 -6.69 11.36 -22.22
N ARG A 357 -7.88 11.94 -22.09
CA ARG A 357 -8.12 13.39 -22.29
C ARG A 357 -8.89 14.08 -21.17
N ASP A 358 -9.20 13.38 -20.08
CA ASP A 358 -9.76 14.00 -18.86
C ASP A 358 -8.65 14.62 -18.02
N LEU A 359 -8.19 15.79 -18.43
CA LEU A 359 -7.05 16.48 -17.85
C LEU A 359 -7.48 17.77 -17.15
N VAL A 360 -6.70 18.17 -16.15
CA VAL A 360 -6.83 19.48 -15.51
C VAL A 360 -5.60 20.32 -15.81
N MET A 361 -5.79 21.61 -16.01
CA MET A 361 -4.72 22.61 -15.97
C MET A 361 -4.82 23.38 -14.66
N GLN A 362 -3.68 23.54 -14.00
CA GLN A 362 -3.58 24.24 -12.73
C GLN A 362 -2.47 25.28 -12.82
N ASP A 363 -2.67 26.47 -12.27
CA ASP A 363 -1.66 27.53 -12.29
C ASP A 363 -0.32 27.03 -11.70
N LEU A 364 0.79 27.37 -12.36
CA LEU A 364 2.12 27.04 -11.87
C LEU A 364 2.56 28.12 -10.86
N MET A 365 2.52 27.78 -9.59
CA MET A 365 2.87 28.68 -8.49
C MET A 365 4.39 28.80 -8.33
N ASP A 366 4.93 30.01 -8.20
CA ASP A 366 6.31 30.22 -7.72
C ASP A 366 6.38 29.92 -6.21
N HIS A 367 7.38 29.15 -5.79
CA HIS A 367 7.47 28.61 -4.44
C HIS A 367 8.92 28.54 -3.94
N GLU A 368 9.11 28.37 -2.64
CA GLU A 368 10.43 28.40 -1.98
C GLU A 368 11.29 27.13 -2.21
N GLY A 369 10.98 26.34 -3.25
CA GLY A 369 11.75 25.15 -3.62
C GLY A 369 11.50 23.88 -2.78
N TYR A 370 10.53 23.90 -1.85
CA TYR A 370 10.16 22.72 -1.06
C TYR A 370 8.64 22.45 -1.04
N GLU A 371 8.30 21.19 -0.75
CA GLU A 371 6.96 20.68 -0.49
C GLU A 371 6.83 20.29 0.99
N ALA A 372 5.81 20.80 1.68
CA ALA A 372 5.38 20.30 2.98
C ALA A 372 4.39 19.15 2.74
N LYS A 373 4.81 17.93 3.07
CA LYS A 373 3.97 16.75 2.99
C LYS A 373 3.37 16.43 4.33
N VAL A 374 2.05 16.48 4.41
CA VAL A 374 1.29 16.24 5.63
C VAL A 374 0.63 14.87 5.55
N TYR A 375 0.79 14.07 6.60
CA TYR A 375 0.15 12.78 6.78
C TYR A 375 -0.76 12.83 7.99
N CYS A 376 -2.02 12.42 7.80
CA CYS A 376 -3.03 12.36 8.83
C CYS A 376 -3.42 10.90 9.08
N ILE A 377 -3.23 10.44 10.31
CA ILE A 377 -3.59 9.09 10.76
C ILE A 377 -4.49 9.25 11.99
N GLY A 378 -5.80 9.14 11.78
CA GLY A 378 -6.78 9.50 12.80
C GLY A 378 -6.64 10.97 13.19
N ARG A 379 -6.27 11.23 14.46
CA ARG A 379 -6.02 12.59 14.97
C ARG A 379 -4.58 13.04 14.79
N ALA A 380 -3.63 12.10 14.70
CA ALA A 380 -2.22 12.39 14.53
C ALA A 380 -1.97 13.07 13.19
N VAL A 381 -1.06 14.05 13.18
CA VAL A 381 -0.66 14.81 12.01
C VAL A 381 0.86 14.88 11.99
N HIS A 382 1.46 14.35 10.93
CA HIS A 382 2.90 14.32 10.72
C HIS A 382 3.24 15.18 9.52
N ILE A 383 4.22 16.07 9.66
CA ILE A 383 4.59 17.01 8.61
C ILE A 383 6.07 16.78 8.26
N ALA A 384 6.33 16.49 7.00
CA ALA A 384 7.67 16.27 6.48
C ALA A 384 7.98 17.29 5.38
N LYS A 385 9.15 17.93 5.46
CA LYS A 385 9.66 18.78 4.39
C LYS A 385 10.36 17.94 3.32
N ARG A 386 10.04 18.17 2.05
CA ARG A 386 10.68 17.52 0.90
C ARG A 386 11.24 18.55 -0.06
N THR A 387 12.53 18.45 -0.35
CA THR A 387 13.15 19.27 -1.39
C THR A 387 12.70 18.79 -2.76
N LEU A 388 12.26 19.73 -3.59
CA LEU A 388 11.85 19.45 -4.95
C LEU A 388 13.07 19.49 -5.88
N SER A 389 13.14 18.55 -6.82
CA SER A 389 14.15 18.62 -7.89
C SER A 389 13.91 19.84 -8.79
N SER A 390 14.91 20.27 -9.56
CA SER A 390 14.77 21.35 -10.54
C SER A 390 13.57 21.15 -11.48
N LYS A 391 13.32 19.90 -11.90
CA LYS A 391 12.15 19.55 -12.72
C LYS A 391 10.82 19.75 -11.98
N ALA A 392 10.73 19.33 -10.73
CA ALA A 392 9.51 19.51 -9.94
C ALA A 392 9.28 20.97 -9.52
N ARG A 393 10.35 21.77 -9.40
CA ARG A 393 10.30 23.20 -9.09
C ARG A 393 9.83 24.08 -10.25
N GLY A 394 9.82 23.58 -11.48
CA GLY A 394 9.61 24.44 -12.64
C GLY A 394 10.90 24.91 -13.31
N ASP A 395 12.08 24.70 -12.76
CA ASP A 395 13.31 25.40 -13.17
C ASP A 395 13.77 25.07 -14.60
N GLU A 396 13.18 24.06 -15.24
CA GLU A 396 13.43 23.77 -16.65
C GLU A 396 12.75 24.82 -17.55
N HIS A 397 13.58 25.64 -18.22
CA HIS A 397 13.15 26.76 -19.06
C HIS A 397 12.63 26.36 -20.46
N ARG A 398 12.29 25.08 -20.68
CA ARG A 398 11.70 24.65 -21.95
C ARG A 398 10.25 25.14 -22.06
N PRO A 399 9.76 25.45 -23.28
CA PRO A 399 8.35 25.81 -23.52
C PRO A 399 7.36 24.84 -22.88
N VAL A 400 7.64 23.54 -23.05
CA VAL A 400 6.87 22.43 -22.50
C VAL A 400 7.83 21.37 -22.01
N TYR A 401 7.60 20.81 -20.82
CA TYR A 401 8.32 19.62 -20.38
C TYR A 401 7.45 18.70 -19.52
N ALA A 402 7.70 17.41 -19.66
CA ALA A 402 7.00 16.36 -18.94
C ALA A 402 7.90 15.72 -17.88
N PHE A 403 7.32 15.37 -16.73
CA PHE A 403 8.01 14.67 -15.66
C PHE A 403 7.07 13.76 -14.87
N ASP A 404 7.65 12.79 -14.17
CA ASP A 404 6.96 11.93 -13.23
C ASP A 404 7.16 12.49 -11.81
N SER A 405 6.08 12.89 -11.17
CA SER A 405 6.08 13.49 -9.83
C SER A 405 6.55 12.55 -8.71
N LEU A 406 6.48 11.22 -8.88
CA LEU A 406 7.06 10.28 -7.91
C LEU A 406 8.58 10.21 -8.02
N ARG A 407 9.11 10.38 -9.24
CA ARG A 407 10.56 10.33 -9.52
C ARG A 407 11.25 11.68 -9.38
N ALA A 408 10.51 12.77 -9.52
CA ALA A 408 11.03 14.14 -9.45
C ALA A 408 11.12 14.70 -8.01
N LYS A 409 10.85 13.89 -6.99
CA LYS A 409 11.02 14.23 -5.57
C LYS A 409 12.35 13.65 -5.08
N ASN A 410 13.23 14.49 -4.53
CA ASN A 410 14.43 13.99 -3.88
C ASN A 410 13.99 13.29 -2.58
N ARG A 411 14.32 11.99 -2.45
CA ARG A 411 13.96 11.20 -1.26
C ARG A 411 14.81 11.53 -0.04
N SER A 412 15.83 12.37 -0.20
CA SER A 412 16.67 12.85 0.88
C SER A 412 15.93 13.93 1.69
N PRO A 413 16.01 13.91 3.04
CA PRO A 413 15.67 15.07 3.84
C PRO A 413 16.36 16.31 3.26
N ALA A 414 15.69 17.47 3.29
CA ALA A 414 16.37 18.73 2.99
C ALA A 414 17.65 18.81 3.83
N GLN A 415 18.78 19.20 3.24
CA GLN A 415 19.98 19.52 4.02
C GLN A 415 19.60 20.52 5.14
N GLU A 416 20.21 20.31 6.30
CA GLU A 416 19.72 20.57 7.67
C GLU A 416 19.28 22.02 8.04
N ASP A 417 19.31 22.99 7.14
CA ASP A 417 19.15 24.42 7.49
C ASP A 417 17.78 25.03 7.23
N SER A 418 16.75 24.25 6.91
CA SER A 418 15.43 24.85 6.67
C SER A 418 14.29 24.00 7.23
N THR A 419 14.04 24.14 8.52
CA THR A 419 12.81 23.67 9.15
C THR A 419 11.60 24.42 8.59
N ILE A 420 10.42 23.78 8.57
CA ILE A 420 9.16 24.50 8.31
C ILE A 420 8.95 25.45 9.51
N SER A 421 8.54 26.71 9.25
CA SER A 421 8.33 27.69 10.32
C SER A 421 7.23 27.23 11.29
N GLY A 422 7.30 27.64 12.57
CA GLY A 422 6.28 27.30 13.57
C GLY A 422 4.87 27.71 13.13
N GLU A 423 4.71 28.92 12.60
CA GLU A 423 3.42 29.40 12.09
C GLU A 423 2.88 28.55 10.92
N ASP A 424 3.77 28.09 10.03
CA ASP A 424 3.36 27.23 8.91
C ASP A 424 3.00 25.82 9.40
N MET A 425 3.69 25.30 10.42
CA MET A 425 3.32 24.04 11.07
C MET A 425 1.92 24.14 11.68
N ASP A 426 1.65 25.18 12.47
CA ASP A 426 0.35 25.41 13.10
C ASP A 426 -0.77 25.51 12.05
N PHE A 427 -0.52 26.25 10.96
CA PHE A 427 -1.48 26.37 9.87
C PHE A 427 -1.70 25.05 9.12
N LEU A 428 -0.66 24.23 8.93
CA LEU A 428 -0.81 22.90 8.33
C LEU A 428 -1.61 21.95 9.25
N HIS A 429 -1.46 22.06 10.57
CA HIS A 429 -2.33 21.36 11.52
C HIS A 429 -3.80 21.82 11.43
N GLU A 430 -4.04 23.12 11.26
CA GLU A 430 -5.38 23.66 11.03
C GLU A 430 -5.98 23.14 9.71
N CYS A 431 -5.19 23.16 8.63
CA CYS A 431 -5.57 22.58 7.34
C CYS A 431 -5.97 21.10 7.49
N ALA A 432 -5.17 20.32 8.21
CA ALA A 432 -5.47 18.91 8.49
C ALA A 432 -6.79 18.75 9.25
N ALA A 433 -7.05 19.57 10.27
CA ALA A 433 -8.30 19.51 11.02
C ALA A 433 -9.53 19.88 10.18
N GLN A 434 -9.42 20.91 9.33
CA GLN A 434 -10.50 21.36 8.43
C GLN A 434 -10.79 20.32 7.34
N LEU A 435 -9.75 19.79 6.69
CA LEU A 435 -9.89 18.73 5.68
C LEU A 435 -10.53 17.48 6.28
N ARG A 436 -10.06 17.05 7.46
CA ARG A 436 -10.64 15.91 8.20
C ARG A 436 -12.13 16.10 8.44
N ARG A 437 -12.55 17.27 8.94
CA ARG A 437 -13.97 17.57 9.20
C ARG A 437 -14.78 17.62 7.92
N LYS A 438 -14.25 18.20 6.85
CA LYS A 438 -14.96 18.39 5.58
C LYS A 438 -15.10 17.09 4.78
N LEU A 439 -14.06 16.26 4.78
CA LEU A 439 -14.02 15.00 4.05
C LEU A 439 -14.59 13.82 4.86
N GLY A 440 -14.56 13.90 6.19
CA GLY A 440 -14.86 12.75 7.05
C GLY A 440 -13.78 11.67 7.04
N LEU A 441 -12.61 11.94 6.44
CA LEU A 441 -11.50 10.99 6.33
C LEU A 441 -10.60 11.02 7.56
N ARG A 442 -10.18 9.85 8.03
CA ARG A 442 -9.17 9.66 9.06
C ARG A 442 -7.81 9.29 8.50
N LEU A 443 -7.77 8.62 7.35
CA LEU A 443 -6.54 8.19 6.70
C LEU A 443 -6.34 9.02 5.42
N PHE A 444 -5.58 10.09 5.50
CA PHE A 444 -5.29 10.91 4.32
C PHE A 444 -3.97 11.65 4.46
N GLY A 445 -3.54 12.30 3.38
CA GLY A 445 -2.44 13.26 3.43
C GLY A 445 -2.65 14.33 2.38
N PHE A 446 -1.89 15.41 2.47
CA PHE A 446 -1.92 16.47 1.47
C PHE A 446 -0.54 17.08 1.28
N ASP A 447 -0.31 17.59 0.08
CA ASP A 447 0.95 18.22 -0.32
C ASP A 447 0.70 19.73 -0.40
N ALA A 448 1.56 20.51 0.24
CA ALA A 448 1.48 21.97 0.28
C ALA A 448 2.80 22.63 -0.15
N LEU A 449 2.71 23.77 -0.83
CA LEU A 449 3.85 24.60 -1.24
C LEU A 449 3.82 25.93 -0.50
N LYS A 450 4.99 26.43 -0.08
CA LYS A 450 5.14 27.80 0.42
C LYS A 450 5.26 28.74 -0.78
N VAL A 451 4.25 29.59 -0.97
CA VAL A 451 4.17 30.49 -2.12
C VAL A 451 5.14 31.66 -1.90
N LYS A 452 6.09 31.81 -2.81
CA LYS A 452 7.23 32.71 -2.66
C LYS A 452 6.79 34.16 -2.48
N GLY A 453 7.35 34.83 -1.47
CA GLY A 453 7.09 36.26 -1.19
C GLY A 453 5.69 36.58 -0.65
N SER A 454 4.80 35.59 -0.49
CA SER A 454 3.43 35.83 -0.03
C SER A 454 3.23 35.60 1.48
N GLY A 455 4.13 34.84 2.12
CA GLY A 455 3.93 34.33 3.47
C GLY A 455 2.86 33.24 3.60
N LYS A 456 2.18 32.86 2.51
CA LYS A 456 1.04 31.92 2.49
C LYS A 456 1.41 30.55 1.93
N LEU A 457 0.57 29.56 2.22
CA LEU A 457 0.70 28.17 1.76
C LEU A 457 -0.35 27.86 0.69
N ALA A 458 -0.02 26.96 -0.22
CA ALA A 458 -0.95 26.44 -1.23
C ALA A 458 -1.05 24.92 -1.16
N ILE A 459 -2.25 24.39 -0.93
CA ILE A 459 -2.51 22.95 -1.02
C ILE A 459 -2.65 22.58 -2.49
N ILE A 460 -1.82 21.65 -2.96
CA ILE A 460 -1.70 21.29 -4.39
C ILE A 460 -2.24 19.89 -4.72
N ASP A 461 -2.40 19.03 -3.72
CA ASP A 461 -2.89 17.66 -3.86
C ASP A 461 -3.36 17.11 -2.51
N VAL A 462 -4.40 16.27 -2.49
CA VAL A 462 -4.91 15.54 -1.32
C VAL A 462 -5.05 14.07 -1.69
N ASN A 463 -4.55 13.18 -0.84
CA ASN A 463 -4.45 11.75 -1.11
C ASN A 463 -5.14 10.95 0.00
N TYR A 464 -6.13 10.13 -0.36
CA TYR A 464 -6.69 9.15 0.58
C TYR A 464 -5.67 8.06 0.87
N PHE A 465 -5.52 7.68 2.15
CA PHE A 465 -4.66 6.61 2.65
C PHE A 465 -3.33 6.54 1.89
N PRO A 466 -2.39 7.50 2.08
CA PRO A 466 -1.08 7.45 1.46
C PRO A 466 -0.22 6.32 2.07
N SER A 467 1.03 6.18 1.63
CA SER A 467 1.89 5.08 2.08
C SER A 467 2.56 5.32 3.44
N TYR A 468 2.42 6.51 4.03
CA TYR A 468 3.03 6.93 5.31
C TYR A 468 4.55 6.69 5.42
N ASN A 469 5.26 6.66 4.28
CA ASN A 469 6.69 6.40 4.25
C ASN A 469 7.47 7.41 5.11
N GLY A 470 8.30 6.89 6.01
CA GLY A 470 9.19 7.67 6.85
C GLY A 470 8.54 8.22 8.13
N ILE A 471 7.36 7.70 8.51
CA ILE A 471 6.69 8.03 9.78
C ILE A 471 6.83 6.84 10.75
N PRO A 472 7.77 6.88 11.72
CA PRO A 472 8.00 5.78 12.65
C PRO A 472 6.80 5.43 13.53
N GLU A 473 5.96 6.41 13.84
CA GLU A 473 4.78 6.29 14.72
C GLU A 473 3.53 5.79 13.98
N ALA A 474 3.58 5.63 12.65
CA ALA A 474 2.40 5.36 11.84
C ALA A 474 1.65 4.08 12.23
N ARG A 475 2.34 3.06 12.73
CA ARG A 475 1.72 1.82 13.24
C ARG A 475 0.87 2.11 14.48
N GLU A 476 1.46 2.78 15.47
CA GLU A 476 0.78 3.13 16.71
C GLU A 476 -0.42 4.03 16.42
N ASP A 477 -0.24 5.08 15.62
CA ASP A 477 -1.31 6.00 15.26
C ASP A 477 -2.44 5.30 14.50
N LEU A 478 -2.11 4.34 13.62
CA LEU A 478 -3.11 3.55 12.90
C LEU A 478 -3.92 2.70 13.87
N HIS A 479 -3.27 2.01 14.81
CA HIS A 479 -3.95 1.23 15.85
C HIS A 479 -4.87 2.11 16.69
N GLN A 480 -4.38 3.28 17.13
CA GLN A 480 -5.19 4.24 17.88
C GLN A 480 -6.37 4.77 17.06
N ALA A 481 -6.18 5.02 15.76
CA ALA A 481 -7.24 5.47 14.86
C ALA A 481 -8.34 4.41 14.66
N LEU A 482 -7.97 3.13 14.70
CA LEU A 482 -8.86 1.99 14.55
C LEU A 482 -9.65 1.71 15.85
N VAL A 483 -8.97 1.69 16.98
CA VAL A 483 -9.52 1.25 18.28
C VAL A 483 -10.29 2.38 19.00
N ASN A 484 -9.84 3.63 18.90
CA ASN A 484 -10.49 4.74 19.61
C ASN A 484 -11.79 5.17 18.91
N ASN A 485 -12.90 4.60 19.38
CA ASN A 485 -14.29 4.74 18.93
C ASN A 485 -14.94 6.14 19.03
N ASN A 486 -14.22 7.24 18.79
CA ASN A 486 -14.94 8.46 18.35
C ASN A 486 -15.28 8.33 16.85
N MET A 487 -16.00 7.25 16.49
CA MET A 487 -16.66 7.04 15.20
C MET A 487 -17.89 7.93 15.10
#